data_AF-A0A651EVX7-F1
#
_entry.id   AF-A0A651EVX7-F1
#
_cell.length_a   1.000
_cell.length_b   1.000
_cell.length_c   1.000
_cell.angle_alpha   90.00
_cell.angle_beta   90.00
_cell.angle_gamma   90.00
#
_symmetry.space_group_name_H-M   'P 1'
#
loop_
_entity.id
_entity.type
_entity.pdbx_description
1 polymer ?
#
loop_
_entity_poly.entity_id
_entity_poly.type
_entity_poly.pdbx_seq_one_letter_code
_entity_poly.pdbx_strand_id
1 'polypeptide(L)'
;MPKTIQLPDPRKWCPPWWEWSWIRQLIGGMLVFAGAAFFAVRMLVDSQTPKWIGFSLAIIAGVQLILTIWNTVVERKHERERRRANDPLDLMAQMRAINHQLRQRLGLETKYDSEIRITLYRLEGDPFQQDTDARLRQVTEYVGGPGGSPPRSFTVRSGIIGVAARLGDAFVITRESENGSEFVHEMAKKWGYTIAEAQAIASDRSAWMAVPIFGEEPGRPIGVLYLDSRRPEAFDGASRGDIIHAVGGLEEILRERYRS
;
A
#
# COMPACT_ATOMS: atom_id res chain seq x y z
N MET A 1 12.38 15.96 -15.56
CA MET A 1 12.16 15.96 -14.10
C MET A 1 12.80 14.71 -13.53
N PRO A 2 13.60 14.78 -12.47
CA PRO A 2 14.20 13.59 -11.85
C PRO A 2 13.07 12.67 -11.34
N LYS A 3 13.23 11.37 -11.59
CA LYS A 3 12.28 10.33 -11.20
C LYS A 3 12.42 10.06 -9.71
N THR A 4 11.42 10.39 -8.91
CA THR A 4 11.45 10.20 -7.45
C THR A 4 11.03 8.77 -7.11
N ILE A 5 11.84 8.05 -6.32
CA ILE A 5 11.45 6.75 -5.76
C ILE A 5 10.30 6.98 -4.79
N GLN A 6 9.20 6.25 -4.97
CA GLN A 6 8.10 6.24 -4.01
C GLN A 6 7.69 4.80 -3.70
N LEU A 7 7.42 4.53 -2.42
CA LEU A 7 6.74 3.31 -2.05
C LEU A 7 5.36 3.26 -2.73
N PRO A 8 4.89 2.07 -3.15
CA PRO A 8 3.62 1.93 -3.84
C PRO A 8 2.45 2.40 -2.95
N ASP A 9 1.48 3.09 -3.57
CA ASP A 9 0.28 3.56 -2.87
C ASP A 9 -0.75 2.43 -2.78
N PRO A 10 -1.11 1.96 -1.57
CA PRO A 10 -2.07 0.87 -1.42
C PRO A 10 -3.46 1.19 -2.00
N ARG A 11 -3.83 2.48 -2.15
CA ARG A 11 -5.10 2.87 -2.81
C ARG A 11 -5.13 2.53 -4.30
N LYS A 12 -3.96 2.51 -4.96
CA LYS A 12 -3.87 2.25 -6.40
C LYS A 12 -4.03 0.76 -6.74
N TRP A 13 -4.00 -0.13 -5.76
CA TRP A 13 -4.10 -1.58 -5.98
C TRP A 13 -5.55 -2.05 -6.14
N CYS A 14 -6.45 -1.46 -5.36
CA CYS A 14 -7.88 -1.75 -5.41
C CYS A 14 -8.68 -0.43 -5.50
N PRO A 15 -8.57 0.31 -6.62
CA PRO A 15 -9.44 1.46 -6.82
C PRO A 15 -10.90 0.99 -6.80
N PRO A 16 -11.80 1.77 -6.21
CA PRO A 16 -13.21 1.41 -6.20
C PRO A 16 -13.73 1.21 -7.62
N TRP A 17 -14.67 0.28 -7.79
CA TRP A 17 -15.09 -0.21 -9.11
C TRP A 17 -15.51 0.92 -10.07
N TRP A 18 -16.11 2.00 -9.59
CA TRP A 18 -16.54 3.15 -10.41
C TRP A 18 -15.40 4.02 -10.97
N GLU A 19 -14.18 3.91 -10.45
CA GLU A 19 -13.00 4.59 -10.99
C GLU A 19 -12.40 3.85 -12.18
N TRP A 20 -12.88 2.63 -12.47
CA TRP A 20 -12.37 1.83 -13.55
C TRP A 20 -12.80 2.43 -14.90
N SER A 21 -11.82 2.74 -15.75
CA SER A 21 -12.03 3.43 -17.04
C SER A 21 -12.99 2.68 -17.96
N TRP A 22 -12.95 1.35 -17.96
CA TRP A 22 -13.85 0.51 -18.77
C TRP A 22 -15.33 0.66 -18.39
N ILE A 23 -15.66 1.00 -17.13
CA ILE A 23 -17.06 1.25 -16.72
C ILE A 23 -17.56 2.56 -17.32
N ARG A 24 -16.74 3.60 -17.32
CA ARG A 24 -17.09 4.87 -17.98
C ARG A 24 -17.29 4.68 -19.48
N GLN A 25 -16.47 3.83 -20.11
CA GLN A 25 -16.62 3.47 -21.52
C GLN A 25 -17.90 2.67 -21.79
N LEU A 26 -18.27 1.74 -20.91
CA LEU A 26 -19.54 1.01 -21.03
C LEU A 26 -20.76 1.92 -20.91
N ILE A 27 -20.75 2.87 -19.97
CA ILE A 27 -21.84 3.85 -19.81
C ILE A 27 -21.98 4.71 -21.07
N GLY A 28 -20.86 5.21 -21.61
CA GLY A 28 -20.85 5.97 -22.87
C GLY A 28 -21.32 5.15 -24.07
N GLY A 29 -20.93 3.88 -24.15
CA GLY A 29 -21.36 2.95 -25.20
C GLY A 29 -22.85 2.64 -25.15
N MET A 30 -23.43 2.44 -23.96
CA MET A 30 -24.85 2.15 -23.78
C MET A 30 -25.76 3.24 -24.36
N LEU A 31 -25.38 4.52 -24.28
CA LEU A 31 -26.17 5.63 -24.84
C LEU A 31 -26.28 5.53 -26.37
N VAL A 32 -25.21 5.14 -27.05
CA VAL A 32 -25.19 4.96 -28.51
C VAL A 32 -26.05 3.76 -28.91
N PHE A 33 -25.98 2.66 -28.16
CA PHE A 33 -26.84 1.50 -28.38
C PHE A 33 -28.32 1.78 -28.11
N ALA A 34 -28.64 2.54 -27.05
CA ALA A 34 -30.00 2.95 -26.75
C ALA A 34 -30.59 3.82 -27.88
N GLY A 35 -29.79 4.75 -28.43
CA GLY A 35 -30.17 5.56 -29.59
C GLY A 35 -30.44 4.71 -30.83
N ALA A 36 -29.57 3.74 -31.14
CA ALA A 36 -29.74 2.83 -32.26
C ALA A 36 -30.97 1.92 -32.10
N ALA A 37 -31.19 1.37 -30.89
CA ALA A 37 -32.34 0.53 -30.57
C ALA A 37 -33.66 1.30 -30.67
N PHE A 38 -33.72 2.52 -30.11
CA PHE A 38 -34.89 3.40 -30.23
C PHE A 38 -35.23 3.68 -31.70
N PHE A 39 -34.22 3.93 -32.53
CA PHE A 39 -34.44 4.20 -33.95
C PHE A 39 -34.88 2.96 -34.74
N ALA A 40 -34.35 1.78 -34.40
CA ALA A 40 -34.79 0.52 -34.98
C ALA A 40 -36.27 0.22 -34.67
N VAL A 41 -36.70 0.46 -33.42
CA VAL A 41 -38.13 0.36 -33.04
C VAL A 41 -38.97 1.38 -33.82
N ARG A 42 -38.50 2.62 -33.96
CA ARG A 42 -39.21 3.65 -34.74
C ARG A 42 -39.40 3.25 -36.20
N MET A 43 -38.40 2.62 -36.83
CA MET A 43 -38.51 2.12 -38.21
C MET A 43 -39.53 0.99 -38.38
N LEU A 44 -39.81 0.21 -37.34
CA LEU A 44 -40.85 -0.83 -37.38
C LEU A 44 -42.26 -0.24 -37.26
N VAL A 45 -42.40 0.93 -36.63
CA VAL A 45 -43.69 1.60 -36.39
C VAL A 45 -44.03 2.61 -37.50
N ASP A 46 -43.05 3.31 -38.05
CA ASP A 46 -43.25 4.41 -39.00
C ASP A 46 -42.53 4.14 -40.34
N SER A 47 -43.32 3.83 -41.38
CA SER A 47 -42.84 3.49 -42.72
C SER A 47 -42.31 4.68 -43.52
N GLN A 48 -42.55 5.93 -43.08
CA GLN A 48 -42.00 7.13 -43.72
C GLN A 48 -40.56 7.43 -43.30
N THR A 49 -40.01 6.70 -42.32
CA THR A 49 -38.65 6.94 -41.85
C THR A 49 -37.62 6.58 -42.94
N PRO A 50 -36.73 7.51 -43.34
CA PRO A 50 -35.76 7.24 -44.41
C PRO A 50 -34.81 6.09 -44.05
N LYS A 51 -34.82 5.02 -44.87
CA LYS A 51 -34.02 3.79 -44.67
C LYS A 51 -32.51 4.04 -44.49
N TRP A 52 -31.99 5.08 -45.15
CA TRP A 52 -30.58 5.45 -45.07
C TRP A 52 -30.15 5.92 -43.67
N ILE A 53 -31.05 6.52 -42.88
CA ILE A 53 -30.74 6.97 -41.52
C ILE A 53 -30.48 5.76 -40.60
N GLY A 54 -31.32 4.72 -40.72
CA GLY A 54 -31.14 3.47 -39.97
C GLY A 54 -29.81 2.76 -40.32
N PHE A 55 -29.45 2.74 -41.61
CA PHE A 55 -28.18 2.18 -42.06
C PHE A 55 -26.97 2.97 -41.51
N SER A 56 -27.01 4.30 -41.54
CA SER A 56 -25.96 5.15 -40.97
C SER A 56 -25.81 4.95 -39.46
N LEU A 57 -26.92 4.85 -38.71
CA LEU A 57 -26.89 4.58 -37.27
C LEU A 57 -26.32 3.20 -36.95
N ALA A 58 -26.63 2.19 -37.76
CA ALA A 58 -26.06 0.85 -37.59
C ALA A 58 -24.53 0.84 -37.81
N ILE A 59 -24.03 1.57 -38.82
CA ILE A 59 -22.58 1.73 -39.05
C ILE A 59 -21.93 2.45 -37.87
N ILE A 60 -22.51 3.56 -37.41
CA ILE A 60 -21.99 4.32 -36.27
C ILE A 60 -21.93 3.44 -35.02
N ALA A 61 -22.99 2.67 -34.74
CA ALA A 61 -23.02 1.74 -33.62
C ALA A 61 -21.95 0.63 -33.76
N GLY A 62 -21.75 0.09 -34.96
CA GLY A 62 -20.72 -0.90 -35.25
C GLY A 62 -19.30 -0.37 -35.04
N VAL A 63 -19.00 0.82 -35.57
CA VAL A 63 -17.69 1.49 -35.35
C VAL A 63 -17.48 1.78 -33.88
N GLN A 64 -18.49 2.30 -33.19
CA GLN A 64 -18.40 2.59 -31.75
C GLN A 64 -18.15 1.33 -30.92
N LEU A 65 -18.77 0.19 -31.28
CA LEU A 65 -18.52 -1.09 -30.62
C LEU A 65 -17.06 -1.53 -30.79
N ILE A 66 -16.52 -1.45 -32.02
CA ILE A 66 -15.13 -1.81 -32.32
C ILE A 66 -14.17 -0.94 -31.52
N LEU A 67 -14.38 0.39 -31.49
CA LEU A 67 -13.56 1.32 -30.72
C LEU A 67 -13.63 1.04 -29.22
N THR A 68 -14.81 0.71 -28.68
CA THR A 68 -14.99 0.40 -27.27
C THR A 68 -14.27 -0.89 -26.89
N ILE A 69 -14.36 -1.94 -27.71
CA ILE A 69 -13.65 -3.20 -27.51
C ILE A 69 -12.14 -2.96 -27.57
N TRP A 70 -11.66 -2.24 -28.59
CA TRP A 70 -10.25 -1.92 -28.75
C TRP A 70 -9.69 -1.16 -27.56
N ASN A 71 -10.35 -0.07 -27.15
CA ASN A 71 -9.94 0.73 -26.00
C ASN A 71 -9.96 -0.09 -24.71
N THR A 72 -10.96 -0.96 -24.51
CA THR A 72 -11.02 -1.84 -23.35
C THR A 72 -9.84 -2.83 -23.34
N VAL A 73 -9.44 -3.39 -24.48
CA VAL A 73 -8.30 -4.31 -24.58
C VAL A 73 -6.99 -3.59 -24.30
N VAL A 74 -6.78 -2.42 -24.91
CA VAL A 74 -5.57 -1.60 -24.73
C VAL A 74 -5.47 -1.12 -23.29
N GLU A 75 -6.57 -0.63 -22.70
CA GLU A 75 -6.60 -0.23 -21.29
C GLU A 75 -6.37 -1.39 -20.36
N ARG A 76 -6.98 -2.57 -20.59
CA ARG A 76 -6.69 -3.76 -19.77
C ARG A 76 -5.23 -4.16 -19.84
N LYS A 77 -4.58 -4.00 -21.00
CA LYS A 77 -3.15 -4.27 -21.14
C LYS A 77 -2.34 -3.27 -20.30
N HIS A 78 -2.59 -1.97 -20.45
CA HIS A 78 -1.93 -0.94 -19.65
C HIS A 78 -2.24 -1.06 -18.16
N GLU A 79 -3.44 -1.45 -17.78
CA GLU A 79 -3.84 -1.65 -16.39
C GLU A 79 -3.14 -2.87 -15.80
N ARG A 80 -2.98 -3.96 -16.55
CA ARG A 80 -2.17 -5.12 -16.12
C ARG A 80 -0.70 -4.75 -15.94
N GLU A 81 -0.13 -3.97 -16.86
CA GLU A 81 1.24 -3.47 -16.76
C GLU A 81 1.40 -2.56 -15.54
N ARG A 82 0.47 -1.62 -15.32
CA ARG A 82 0.43 -0.75 -14.13
C ARG A 82 0.25 -1.53 -12.85
N ARG A 83 -0.62 -2.55 -12.82
CA ARG A 83 -0.83 -3.41 -11.65
C ARG A 83 0.42 -4.22 -11.33
N ARG A 84 1.07 -4.83 -12.34
CA ARG A 84 2.35 -5.54 -12.15
C ARG A 84 3.46 -4.63 -11.66
N ALA A 85 3.59 -3.43 -12.23
CA ALA A 85 4.58 -2.46 -11.79
C ALA A 85 4.37 -1.99 -10.34
N ASN A 86 3.13 -1.99 -9.86
CA ASN A 86 2.77 -1.55 -8.51
C ASN A 86 2.50 -2.70 -7.53
N ASP A 87 2.67 -3.97 -7.93
CA ASP A 87 2.35 -5.12 -7.11
C ASP A 87 3.36 -5.22 -5.93
N PRO A 88 2.89 -5.19 -4.67
CA PRO A 88 3.76 -5.31 -3.50
C PRO A 88 4.28 -6.73 -3.26
N LEU A 89 3.97 -7.71 -4.12
CA LEU A 89 4.39 -9.10 -3.94
C LEU A 89 5.90 -9.25 -3.68
N ASP A 90 6.73 -8.50 -4.41
CA ASP A 90 8.19 -8.56 -4.27
C ASP A 90 8.63 -7.99 -2.91
N LEU A 91 7.99 -6.91 -2.44
CA LEU A 91 8.22 -6.35 -1.10
C LEU A 91 7.80 -7.35 -0.02
N MET A 92 6.65 -8.00 -0.21
CA MET A 92 6.18 -9.08 0.67
C MET A 92 7.14 -10.27 0.71
N ALA A 93 7.70 -10.66 -0.44
CA ALA A 93 8.68 -11.73 -0.53
C ALA A 93 9.98 -11.38 0.21
N GLN A 94 10.46 -10.14 0.05
CA GLN A 94 11.64 -9.67 0.76
C GLN A 94 11.40 -9.59 2.27
N MET A 95 10.25 -9.10 2.71
CA MET A 95 9.88 -9.09 4.12
C MET A 95 9.79 -10.50 4.72
N ARG A 96 9.31 -11.49 3.95
CA ARG A 96 9.36 -12.91 4.35
C ARG A 96 10.78 -13.41 4.48
N ALA A 97 11.69 -13.02 3.60
CA ALA A 97 13.10 -13.38 3.71
C ALA A 97 13.73 -12.77 4.97
N ILE A 98 13.50 -11.47 5.23
CA ILE A 98 13.98 -10.78 6.45
C ILE A 98 13.42 -11.46 7.70
N ASN A 99 12.10 -11.73 7.71
CA ASN A 99 11.46 -12.41 8.84
C ASN A 99 12.07 -13.79 9.08
N HIS A 100 12.28 -14.58 8.03
CA HIS A 100 12.87 -15.91 8.14
C HIS A 100 14.30 -15.87 8.69
N GLN A 101 15.15 -14.97 8.17
CA GLN A 101 16.52 -14.79 8.64
C GLN A 101 16.56 -14.39 10.12
N LEU A 102 15.71 -13.44 10.52
CA LEU A 102 15.62 -12.99 11.91
C LEU A 102 15.13 -14.10 12.84
N ARG A 103 14.16 -14.92 12.39
CA ARG A 103 13.70 -16.10 13.14
C ARG A 103 14.82 -17.11 13.34
N GLN A 104 15.59 -17.42 12.30
CA GLN A 104 16.75 -18.30 12.41
C GLN A 104 17.78 -17.77 13.41
N ARG A 105 18.08 -16.46 13.34
CA ARG A 105 19.00 -15.77 14.27
C ARG A 105 18.57 -15.92 15.73
N LEU A 106 17.27 -15.84 15.98
CA LEU A 106 16.68 -15.91 17.31
C LEU A 106 16.36 -17.35 17.75
N GLY A 107 16.76 -18.36 16.98
CA GLY A 107 16.49 -19.76 17.28
C GLY A 107 14.99 -20.10 17.35
N LEU A 108 14.16 -19.36 16.59
CA LEU A 108 12.73 -19.60 16.50
C LEU A 108 12.45 -20.68 15.46
N GLU A 109 11.47 -21.54 15.74
CA GLU A 109 10.99 -22.50 14.76
C GLU A 109 10.44 -21.79 13.51
N THR A 110 10.48 -22.47 12.36
CA THR A 110 10.01 -21.89 11.09
C THR A 110 8.49 -21.79 10.97
N LYS A 111 7.74 -22.30 11.96
CA LYS A 111 6.28 -22.20 11.99
C LYS A 111 5.86 -20.76 12.30
N TYR A 112 4.91 -20.22 11.55
CA TYR A 112 4.35 -18.88 11.78
C TYR A 112 3.56 -18.85 13.10
N ASP A 113 4.25 -18.54 14.19
CA ASP A 113 3.73 -18.47 15.57
C ASP A 113 3.45 -17.03 16.05
N SER A 114 3.52 -16.04 15.15
CA SER A 114 3.40 -14.61 15.45
C SER A 114 4.45 -14.05 16.39
N GLU A 115 5.58 -14.74 16.65
CA GLU A 115 6.59 -14.22 17.57
C GLU A 115 7.31 -12.97 17.09
N ILE A 116 7.46 -12.84 15.77
CA ILE A 116 8.05 -11.65 15.15
C ILE A 116 7.18 -11.30 13.97
N ARG A 117 6.77 -10.05 13.91
CA ARG A 117 6.02 -9.53 12.78
C ARG A 117 6.76 -8.37 12.14
N ILE A 118 6.61 -8.25 10.83
CA ILE A 118 7.24 -7.21 10.02
C ILE A 118 6.17 -6.60 9.11
N THR A 119 6.10 -5.28 9.05
CA THR A 119 5.27 -4.54 8.10
C THR A 119 5.99 -3.31 7.55
N LEU A 120 5.54 -2.82 6.41
CA LEU A 120 6.11 -1.67 5.73
C LEU A 120 5.14 -0.49 5.79
N TYR A 121 5.63 0.69 6.16
CA TYR A 121 4.89 1.94 6.10
C TYR A 121 5.48 2.87 5.05
N ARG A 122 4.61 3.45 4.22
CA ARG A 122 4.93 4.54 3.31
C ARG A 122 4.73 5.86 4.02
N LEU A 123 5.69 6.76 3.89
CA LEU A 123 5.58 8.13 4.35
C LEU A 123 4.81 8.96 3.31
N GLU A 124 3.76 9.63 3.75
CA GLU A 124 2.95 10.55 2.96
C GLU A 124 3.12 11.96 3.52
N GLY A 125 3.65 12.88 2.72
CA GLY A 125 3.99 14.25 3.15
C GLY A 125 5.45 14.40 3.57
N ASP A 126 5.80 15.60 4.05
CA ASP A 126 7.17 15.93 4.49
C ASP A 126 7.26 15.91 6.02
N PRO A 127 7.99 14.97 6.64
CA PRO A 127 8.05 14.85 8.10
C PRO A 127 8.82 16.00 8.76
N PHE A 128 9.56 16.81 8.00
CA PHE A 128 10.42 17.89 8.52
C PHE A 128 9.73 19.27 8.52
N GLN A 129 8.57 19.38 7.88
CA GLN A 129 7.80 20.63 7.88
C GLN A 129 6.85 20.68 9.09
N GLN A 130 6.92 21.78 9.86
CA GLN A 130 6.21 21.96 11.14
C GLN A 130 4.67 21.85 11.04
N ASP A 131 4.07 22.23 9.91
CA ASP A 131 2.62 22.28 9.68
C ASP A 131 2.05 21.11 8.86
N THR A 132 2.78 20.00 8.75
CA THR A 132 2.33 18.89 7.91
C THR A 132 1.42 17.91 8.63
N ASP A 133 0.34 17.53 7.93
CA ASP A 133 -0.44 16.31 8.16
C ASP A 133 0.32 15.06 7.68
N ALA A 134 1.65 15.00 7.89
CA ALA A 134 2.44 13.88 7.42
C ALA A 134 1.98 12.59 8.10
N ARG A 135 1.75 11.53 7.30
CA ARG A 135 1.21 10.24 7.78
C ARG A 135 2.08 9.08 7.33
N LEU A 136 2.08 8.03 8.12
CA LEU A 136 2.65 6.73 7.78
C LEU A 136 1.52 5.77 7.46
N ARG A 137 1.43 5.33 6.22
CA ARG A 137 0.39 4.43 5.72
C ARG A 137 0.95 3.03 5.52
N GLN A 138 0.29 2.03 6.10
CA GLN A 138 0.68 0.64 5.96
C GLN A 138 0.54 0.20 4.50
N VAL A 139 1.64 -0.30 3.93
CA VAL A 139 1.76 -0.78 2.56
C VAL A 139 1.48 -2.27 2.51
N THR A 140 2.10 -3.05 3.40
CA THR A 140 2.03 -4.51 3.37
C THR A 140 1.20 -5.05 4.53
N GLU A 141 0.68 -6.27 4.38
CA GLU A 141 0.21 -7.02 5.55
C GLU A 141 1.39 -7.37 6.47
N TYR A 142 1.09 -7.74 7.71
CA TYR A 142 2.11 -8.26 8.61
C TYR A 142 2.60 -9.62 8.12
N VAL A 143 3.90 -9.71 7.88
CA VAL A 143 4.60 -10.98 7.71
C VAL A 143 4.95 -11.52 9.09
N GLY A 144 4.76 -12.82 9.33
CA GLY A 144 5.16 -13.46 10.58
C GLY A 144 4.00 -13.84 11.51
N GLY A 145 2.79 -13.32 11.27
CA GLY A 145 1.58 -13.67 12.01
C GLY A 145 0.43 -12.71 11.72
N PRO A 146 -0.77 -12.95 12.27
CA PRO A 146 -1.89 -12.03 12.11
C PRO A 146 -1.57 -10.66 12.72
N GLY A 147 -2.10 -9.62 12.10
CA GLY A 147 -1.95 -8.24 12.52
C GLY A 147 -3.03 -7.36 11.90
N GLY A 148 -2.89 -6.05 12.06
CA GLY A 148 -3.78 -5.12 11.37
C GLY A 148 -3.66 -5.25 9.85
N SER A 149 -4.78 -5.49 9.18
CA SER A 149 -4.84 -5.45 7.71
C SER A 149 -4.73 -4.00 7.21
N PRO A 150 -4.01 -3.75 6.10
CA PRO A 150 -4.04 -2.46 5.44
C PRO A 150 -5.47 -2.04 5.03
N PRO A 151 -5.78 -0.73 4.97
CA PRO A 151 -4.90 0.39 5.28
C PRO A 151 -5.00 0.82 6.75
N ARG A 152 -3.89 0.74 7.49
CA ARG A 152 -3.72 1.50 8.74
C ARG A 152 -2.90 2.75 8.46
N SER A 153 -3.25 3.85 9.11
CA SER A 153 -2.55 5.13 8.96
C SER A 153 -2.28 5.70 10.34
N PHE A 154 -1.06 6.13 10.57
CA PHE A 154 -0.62 6.80 11.78
C PHE A 154 -0.12 8.19 11.44
N THR A 155 -0.25 9.14 12.37
CA THR A 155 0.44 10.42 12.21
C THR A 155 1.93 10.21 12.38
N VAL A 156 2.75 11.01 11.70
CA VAL A 156 4.21 10.98 11.88
C VAL A 156 4.61 11.41 13.29
N ARG A 157 3.72 12.03 14.07
CA ARG A 157 3.99 12.46 15.46
C ARG A 157 3.95 11.29 16.45
N SER A 158 3.20 10.24 16.15
CA SER A 158 2.92 9.14 17.07
C SER A 158 3.76 7.91 16.79
N GLY A 159 4.18 7.25 17.86
CA GLY A 159 4.83 5.95 17.83
C GLY A 159 6.27 5.96 17.32
N ILE A 160 6.89 4.80 17.42
CA ILE A 160 8.29 4.62 17.02
C ILE A 160 8.50 4.79 15.52
N ILE A 161 7.50 4.48 14.70
CA ILE A 161 7.58 4.64 13.25
C ILE A 161 7.65 6.13 12.90
N GLY A 162 6.91 6.97 13.63
CA GLY A 162 6.98 8.41 13.52
C GLY A 162 8.33 8.96 13.99
N VAL A 163 8.85 8.44 15.10
CA VAL A 163 10.19 8.81 15.62
C VAL A 163 11.27 8.49 14.59
N ALA A 164 11.31 7.26 14.07
CA ALA A 164 12.28 6.84 13.07
C ALA A 164 12.19 7.68 11.77
N ALA A 165 10.97 7.99 11.32
CA ALA A 165 10.75 8.84 10.14
C ALA A 165 11.26 10.28 10.32
N ARG A 166 11.12 10.86 11.53
CA ARG A 166 11.57 12.23 11.81
C ARG A 166 13.07 12.31 12.10
N LEU A 167 13.62 11.32 12.80
CA LEU A 167 15.05 11.30 13.13
C LEU A 167 15.90 10.86 11.95
N GLY A 168 15.34 10.08 11.02
CA GLY A 168 16.12 9.46 9.95
C GLY A 168 17.10 8.43 10.49
N ASP A 169 16.81 7.81 11.64
CA ASP A 169 17.64 6.75 12.20
C ASP A 169 16.79 5.59 12.74
N ALA A 170 17.38 4.41 12.80
CA ALA A 170 16.75 3.22 13.33
C ALA A 170 16.50 3.37 14.84
N PHE A 171 15.27 3.10 15.26
CA PHE A 171 14.82 3.25 16.63
C PHE A 171 14.32 1.91 17.17
N VAL A 172 14.78 1.54 18.36
CA VAL A 172 14.44 0.28 19.03
C VAL A 172 13.90 0.62 20.41
N ILE A 173 12.81 -0.05 20.80
CA ILE A 173 12.25 0.05 22.14
C ILE A 173 11.90 -1.33 22.66
N THR A 174 11.99 -1.46 23.98
CA THR A 174 11.51 -2.62 24.73
C THR A 174 10.50 -2.12 25.73
N ARG A 175 9.43 -2.90 25.91
CA ARG A 175 8.36 -2.59 26.84
C ARG A 175 8.91 -2.53 28.26
N GLU A 176 8.53 -1.49 29.00
CA GLU A 176 8.88 -1.37 30.42
C GLU A 176 7.79 -1.93 31.34
N SER A 177 6.52 -1.82 30.92
CA SER A 177 5.36 -2.24 31.70
C SER A 177 5.07 -3.74 31.61
N GLU A 178 4.80 -4.39 32.75
CA GLU A 178 4.41 -5.81 32.76
C GLU A 178 2.90 -6.00 32.51
N ASN A 179 2.07 -5.02 32.91
CA ASN A 179 0.61 -5.11 32.78
C ASN A 179 0.04 -4.28 31.61
N GLY A 180 -1.13 -4.69 31.11
CA GLY A 180 -1.73 -4.09 29.91
C GLY A 180 -2.26 -2.67 30.10
N SER A 181 -2.72 -2.32 31.30
CA SER A 181 -3.19 -0.96 31.61
C SER A 181 -2.04 0.05 31.65
N GLU A 182 -0.91 -0.31 32.26
CA GLU A 182 0.29 0.52 32.28
C GLU A 182 0.87 0.66 30.88
N PHE A 183 0.82 -0.40 30.07
CA PHE A 183 1.23 -0.34 28.67
C PHE A 183 0.47 0.71 27.86
N VAL A 184 -0.86 0.77 28.01
CA VAL A 184 -1.66 1.80 27.33
C VAL A 184 -1.25 3.21 27.76
N HIS A 185 -1.00 3.42 29.05
CA HIS A 185 -0.54 4.72 29.56
C HIS A 185 0.88 5.05 29.13
N GLU A 186 1.77 4.06 29.07
CA GLU A 186 3.14 4.19 28.56
C GLU A 186 3.12 4.64 27.10
N MET A 187 2.33 3.97 26.26
CA MET A 187 2.14 4.29 24.84
C MET A 187 1.59 5.69 24.63
N ALA A 188 0.60 6.10 25.43
CA ALA A 188 0.06 7.45 25.33
C ALA A 188 1.06 8.51 25.78
N LYS A 189 1.68 8.33 26.95
CA LYS A 189 2.51 9.34 27.61
C LYS A 189 3.89 9.50 26.95
N LYS A 190 4.56 8.40 26.61
CA LYS A 190 5.92 8.42 26.05
C LYS A 190 5.93 8.47 24.54
N TRP A 191 4.99 7.78 23.91
CA TRP A 191 5.02 7.53 22.47
C TRP A 191 3.96 8.32 21.70
N GLY A 192 3.19 9.18 22.37
CA GLY A 192 2.27 10.12 21.73
C GLY A 192 1.10 9.46 21.02
N TYR A 193 0.74 8.23 21.41
CA TYR A 193 -0.48 7.59 20.95
C TYR A 193 -1.71 8.18 21.66
N THR A 194 -2.84 8.21 20.97
CA THR A 194 -4.13 8.34 21.67
C THR A 194 -4.43 7.07 22.46
N ILE A 195 -5.28 7.16 23.49
CA ILE A 195 -5.69 5.99 24.27
C ILE A 195 -6.32 4.91 23.39
N ALA A 196 -7.14 5.32 22.40
CA ALA A 196 -7.76 4.40 21.45
C ALA A 196 -6.73 3.69 20.55
N GLU A 197 -5.72 4.41 20.06
CA GLU A 197 -4.62 3.80 19.29
C GLU A 197 -3.80 2.84 20.15
N ALA A 198 -3.47 3.25 21.37
CA ALA A 198 -2.71 2.43 22.31
C ALA A 198 -3.45 1.13 22.68
N GLN A 199 -4.78 1.18 22.87
CA GLN A 199 -5.62 0.00 23.08
C GLN A 199 -5.69 -0.92 21.85
N ALA A 200 -5.51 -0.38 20.64
CA ALA A 200 -5.51 -1.15 19.41
C ALA A 200 -4.17 -1.85 19.12
N ILE A 201 -3.12 -1.54 19.89
CA ILE A 201 -1.83 -2.21 19.83
C ILE A 201 -1.90 -3.50 20.65
N ALA A 202 -1.38 -4.58 20.09
CA ALA A 202 -1.41 -5.87 20.76
C ALA A 202 -0.53 -5.81 22.03
N SER A 203 -1.15 -6.05 23.19
CA SER A 203 -0.50 -6.01 24.50
C SER A 203 0.37 -7.22 24.79
N ASP A 204 0.47 -8.18 23.86
CA ASP A 204 1.35 -9.34 23.94
C ASP A 204 2.76 -9.06 23.39
N ARG A 205 3.03 -7.82 22.96
CA ARG A 205 4.31 -7.39 22.41
C ARG A 205 5.20 -6.81 23.49
N SER A 206 6.49 -7.08 23.35
CA SER A 206 7.53 -6.75 24.32
C SER A 206 8.67 -5.95 23.70
N ALA A 207 8.88 -6.03 22.38
CA ALA A 207 9.89 -5.25 21.69
C ALA A 207 9.38 -4.74 20.35
N TRP A 208 9.92 -3.60 19.94
CA TRP A 208 9.62 -2.99 18.66
C TRP A 208 10.85 -2.33 18.05
N MET A 209 10.93 -2.37 16.72
CA MET A 209 11.99 -1.71 15.96
C MET A 209 11.38 -1.01 14.75
N ALA A 210 11.85 0.20 14.47
CA ALA A 210 11.50 0.97 13.30
C ALA A 210 12.78 1.39 12.59
N VAL A 211 12.89 1.09 11.30
CA VAL A 211 14.04 1.45 10.47
C VAL A 211 13.58 2.33 9.32
N PRO A 212 14.08 3.56 9.19
CA PRO A 212 13.74 4.42 8.06
C PRO A 212 14.26 3.81 6.77
N ILE A 213 13.51 4.02 5.69
CA ILE A 213 13.87 3.58 4.34
C ILE A 213 14.08 4.83 3.52
N PHE A 214 15.23 4.96 2.89
CA PHE A 214 15.63 6.13 2.12
C PHE A 214 15.39 5.94 0.63
N GLY A 215 15.01 7.04 -0.03
CA GLY A 215 14.88 7.12 -1.48
C GLY A 215 16.21 7.48 -2.15
N GLU A 216 16.12 8.31 -3.20
CA GLU A 216 17.31 8.91 -3.83
C GLU A 216 17.79 10.15 -3.07
N GLU A 217 16.87 10.89 -2.44
CA GLU A 217 17.19 12.10 -1.68
C GLU A 217 17.89 11.72 -0.37
N PRO A 218 19.17 12.12 -0.18
CA PRO A 218 19.90 11.82 1.03
C PRO A 218 19.21 12.41 2.27
N GLY A 219 19.13 11.62 3.34
CA GLY A 219 18.57 12.07 4.61
C GLY A 219 17.05 12.24 4.64
N ARG A 220 16.33 11.91 3.54
CA ARG A 220 14.87 11.99 3.50
C ARG A 220 14.24 10.60 3.40
N PRO A 221 13.65 10.08 4.49
CA PRO A 221 12.95 8.80 4.46
C PRO A 221 11.73 8.86 3.52
N ILE A 222 11.50 7.79 2.78
CA ILE A 222 10.28 7.57 1.97
C ILE A 222 9.30 6.61 2.66
N GLY A 223 9.74 5.97 3.75
CA GLY A 223 8.97 5.01 4.52
C GLY A 223 9.74 4.48 5.71
N VAL A 224 9.15 3.49 6.38
CA VAL A 224 9.69 2.86 7.57
C VAL A 224 9.37 1.37 7.55
N LEU A 225 10.39 0.52 7.73
CA LEU A 225 10.21 -0.88 8.08
C LEU A 225 9.91 -0.97 9.58
N TYR A 226 8.76 -1.53 9.94
CA TYR A 226 8.36 -1.73 11.31
C TYR A 226 8.40 -3.21 11.67
N LEU A 227 8.95 -3.51 12.83
CA LEU A 227 9.01 -4.84 13.41
C LEU A 227 8.47 -4.81 14.83
N ASP A 228 7.76 -5.86 15.22
CA ASP A 228 7.41 -6.11 16.62
C ASP A 228 7.65 -7.57 16.99
N SER A 229 7.90 -7.81 18.28
CA SER A 229 8.12 -9.14 18.82
C SER A 229 7.54 -9.29 20.23
N ARG A 230 7.23 -10.53 20.64
CA ARG A 230 6.95 -10.83 22.04
C ARG A 230 8.21 -11.06 22.87
N ARG A 231 9.38 -11.21 22.22
CA ARG A 231 10.67 -11.32 22.92
C ARG A 231 11.27 -9.92 23.14
N PRO A 232 11.55 -9.51 24.39
CA PRO A 232 12.08 -8.18 24.70
C PRO A 232 13.45 -7.90 24.06
N GLU A 233 14.25 -8.95 23.82
CA GLU A 233 15.61 -8.90 23.29
C GLU A 233 15.69 -9.11 21.76
N ALA A 234 14.55 -9.22 21.05
CA ALA A 234 14.51 -9.60 19.64
C ALA A 234 15.31 -8.69 18.71
N PHE A 235 15.47 -7.42 19.08
CA PHE A 235 16.05 -6.37 18.25
C PHE A 235 17.36 -5.80 18.82
N ASP A 236 18.02 -6.54 19.71
CA ASP A 236 19.28 -6.13 20.33
C ASP A 236 20.50 -6.64 19.55
N GLY A 237 21.64 -6.02 19.82
CA GLY A 237 22.96 -6.46 19.36
C GLY A 237 23.04 -6.74 17.86
N ALA A 238 23.40 -7.97 17.50
CA ALA A 238 23.63 -8.37 16.11
C ALA A 238 22.34 -8.39 15.27
N SER A 239 21.19 -8.74 15.87
CA SER A 239 19.90 -8.76 15.16
C SER A 239 19.55 -7.37 14.63
N ARG A 240 19.83 -6.31 15.41
CA ARG A 240 19.65 -4.92 14.98
C ARG A 240 20.44 -4.61 13.71
N GLY A 241 21.73 -4.96 13.71
CA GLY A 241 22.62 -4.72 12.57
C GLY A 241 22.17 -5.48 11.33
N ASP A 242 21.78 -6.74 11.48
CA ASP A 242 21.28 -7.59 10.39
C ASP A 242 20.02 -6.98 9.75
N ILE A 243 19.08 -6.47 10.54
CA ILE A 243 17.86 -5.81 10.05
C ILE A 243 18.20 -4.53 9.29
N ILE A 244 19.09 -3.69 9.82
CA ILE A 244 19.51 -2.44 9.18
C ILE A 244 20.18 -2.74 7.83
N HIS A 245 21.07 -3.73 7.76
CA HIS A 245 21.69 -4.15 6.51
C HIS A 245 20.66 -4.70 5.51
N ALA A 246 19.68 -5.49 5.98
CA ALA A 246 18.63 -6.01 5.13
C ALA A 246 17.73 -4.90 4.54
N VAL A 247 17.52 -3.80 5.27
CA VAL A 247 16.84 -2.61 4.76
C VAL A 247 17.62 -1.97 3.63
N GLY A 248 18.95 -1.95 3.67
CA GLY A 248 19.76 -1.49 2.54
C GLY A 248 19.49 -2.25 1.23
N GLY A 249 19.30 -3.57 1.31
CA GLY A 249 18.90 -4.38 0.16
C GLY A 249 17.44 -4.14 -0.29
N LEU A 250 16.55 -3.77 0.65
CA LEU A 250 15.18 -3.36 0.31
C LEU A 250 15.18 -2.02 -0.44
N GLU A 251 16.01 -1.07 -0.01
CA GLU A 251 16.18 0.20 -0.71
C GLU A 251 16.65 0.00 -2.15
N GLU A 252 17.60 -0.92 -2.39
CA GLU A 252 18.09 -1.25 -3.74
C GLU A 252 16.97 -1.73 -4.66
N ILE A 253 16.16 -2.69 -4.20
CA ILE A 253 14.97 -3.16 -4.93
C ILE A 253 13.98 -2.02 -5.18
N LEU A 254 13.79 -1.12 -4.21
CA LEU A 254 12.95 0.06 -4.38
C LEU A 254 13.49 0.99 -5.48
N ARG A 255 14.82 1.18 -5.55
CA ARG A 255 15.46 2.00 -6.61
C ARG A 255 15.35 1.37 -7.99
N GLU A 256 15.45 0.05 -8.08
CA GLU A 256 15.37 -0.63 -9.38
C GLU A 256 13.94 -0.70 -9.91
N ARG A 257 12.97 -1.02 -9.04
CA ARG A 257 11.62 -1.39 -9.46
C ARG A 257 10.60 -0.25 -9.41
N TYR A 258 10.74 0.67 -8.46
CA TYR A 258 9.74 1.72 -8.19
C TYR A 258 10.23 3.12 -8.57
N ARG A 259 11.23 3.20 -9.45
CA ARG A 259 11.72 4.44 -10.04
C ARG A 259 10.76 4.91 -11.15
N SER A 260 9.79 5.73 -10.78
CA SER A 260 8.78 6.28 -11.70
C SER A 260 9.27 7.51 -12.44
#